data_AF-A0A3B8L3H9-F1
#
_entry.id   AF-A0A3B8L3H9-F1
#
_cell.length_a   1.000
_cell.length_b   1.000
_cell.length_c   1.000
_cell.angle_alpha   90.00
_cell.angle_beta   90.00
_cell.angle_gamma   90.00
#
_symmetry.space_group_name_H-M   'P 1'
#
loop_
_entity.id
_entity.type
_entity.pdbx_description
1 polymer ?
#
loop_
_entity_poly.entity_id
_entity_poly.type
_entity_poly.pdbx_seq_one_letter_code
_entity_poly.pdbx_strand_id
1 'polypeptide(L)' 'MRIALDAMGGDDAPAVNVEGAISALDADPELLVDLVGDPALLDPLLSEAEYDSQRLSVVAAADVVGMD' A
#
# COMPACT_ATOMS: atom_id res chain seq x y z
N MET A 1 0.07 14.74 -6.55
CA MET A 1 -0.05 13.68 -7.59
C MET A 1 -0.63 12.43 -6.94
N ARG A 2 -1.41 11.58 -7.64
CA ARG A 2 -1.98 10.35 -7.04
C ARG A 2 -1.52 9.11 -7.80
N ILE A 3 -1.03 8.11 -7.08
CA ILE A 3 -0.51 6.85 -7.62
C ILE A 3 -1.30 5.68 -7.04
N ALA A 4 -1.79 4.80 -7.91
CA ALA A 4 -2.28 3.49 -7.49
C ALA A 4 -1.09 2.52 -7.45
N LEU A 5 -0.89 1.85 -6.32
CA LEU A 5 0.18 0.89 -6.08
C LEU A 5 -0.42 -0.48 -5.82
N ASP A 6 -0.04 -1.47 -6.63
CA ASP A 6 -0.32 -2.88 -6.34
C ASP A 6 0.46 -3.28 -5.09
N ALA A 7 -0.27 -3.52 -3.99
CA ALA A 7 0.34 -3.90 -2.73
C ALA A 7 0.69 -5.40 -2.70
N MET A 8 0.09 -6.22 -3.56
CA MET A 8 0.12 -7.68 -3.47
C MET A 8 1.18 -8.32 -4.37
N GLY A 9 1.72 -7.58 -5.34
CA GLY A 9 2.73 -8.07 -6.28
C GLY A 9 4.15 -8.08 -5.71
N GLY A 10 4.86 -9.18 -5.91
CA GLY A 10 6.28 -9.35 -5.56
C GLY A 10 6.51 -10.44 -4.50
N ASP A 11 7.75 -10.93 -4.41
CA ASP A 11 8.11 -12.07 -3.56
C ASP A 11 7.93 -11.78 -2.06
N ASP A 12 8.19 -10.53 -1.64
CA ASP A 12 8.10 -10.06 -0.25
C ASP A 12 6.84 -9.20 0.01
N ALA A 13 5.86 -9.23 -0.90
CA ALA A 13 4.60 -8.53 -0.75
C ALA A 13 3.73 -9.17 0.36
N PRO A 14 2.86 -8.40 1.04
CA PRO A 14 2.62 -6.97 0.84
C PRO A 14 3.49 -6.03 1.69
N ALA A 15 4.29 -6.56 2.62
CA ALA A 15 4.99 -5.75 3.63
C ALA A 15 5.92 -4.70 3.02
N VAL A 16 6.81 -5.10 2.10
CA VAL A 16 7.79 -4.17 1.48
C VAL A 16 7.13 -3.07 0.65
N ASN A 17 5.95 -3.36 0.07
CA ASN A 17 5.20 -2.39 -0.72
C ASN A 17 4.52 -1.35 0.18
N VAL A 18 4.01 -1.77 1.35
CA VAL A 18 3.47 -0.85 2.36
C VAL A 18 4.57 0.05 2.93
N GLU A 19 5.72 -0.51 3.31
CA GLU A 19 6.87 0.25 3.80
C GLU A 19 7.38 1.27 2.77
N GLY A 20 7.47 0.84 1.51
CA GLY A 20 7.87 1.70 0.39
C GLY A 20 6.88 2.83 0.13
N ALA A 21 5.57 2.55 0.22
CA ALA A 21 4.52 3.56 0.06
C ALA A 21 4.61 4.65 1.13
N ILE A 22 4.79 4.26 2.40
CA ILE A 22 4.92 5.20 3.51
C ILE A 22 6.20 6.04 3.35
N SER A 23 7.33 5.38 3.03
CA SER A 23 8.59 6.08 2.76
C SER A 23 8.47 7.11 1.63
N ALA A 24 7.71 6.80 0.58
CA ALA A 24 7.46 7.71 -0.52
C ALA A 24 6.58 8.91 -0.09
N LEU A 25 5.57 8.68 0.76
CA LEU A 25 4.73 9.74 1.32
C LEU A 25 5.52 10.69 2.23
N ASP A 26 6.56 10.20 2.91
CA ASP A 26 7.45 11.05 3.73
C ASP A 26 8.39 11.89 2.86
N ALA A 27 8.83 11.35 1.72
CA ALA A 27 9.71 12.03 0.79
C ALA A 27 9.01 13.11 -0.06
N ASP A 28 7.71 12.92 -0.36
CA ASP A 28 6.90 13.86 -1.15
C ASP A 28 5.59 14.22 -0.42
N PRO A 29 5.52 15.43 0.19
CA PRO A 29 4.32 15.91 0.89
C PRO A 29 3.07 16.05 0.00
N GLU A 30 3.22 16.18 -1.33
CA GLU A 30 2.11 16.33 -2.27
C GLU A 30 1.68 14.99 -2.90
N LEU A 31 2.34 13.89 -2.54
CA LEU A 31 2.00 12.56 -2.98
C LEU A 31 0.78 12.01 -2.24
N LEU A 32 -0.09 11.35 -3.00
CA LEU A 32 -1.21 10.56 -2.54
C LEU A 32 -1.05 9.13 -3.08
N VAL A 33 -1.29 8.13 -2.24
CA VAL A 33 -1.16 6.70 -2.62
C VAL A 33 -2.48 5.97 -2.38
N ASP A 34 -2.89 5.21 -3.38
CA ASP A 34 -3.96 4.21 -3.25
C ASP A 34 -3.31 2.82 -3.25
N LEU A 35 -3.26 2.17 -2.09
CA LEU A 35 -2.80 0.79 -1.95
C LEU A 35 -3.91 -0.16 -2.39
N VAL A 36 -3.67 -0.90 -3.46
CA VAL A 36 -4.63 -1.86 -4.03
C VAL A 36 -4.28 -3.26 -3.54
N GLY A 37 -5.18 -3.92 -2.82
CA GLY A 37 -4.93 -5.25 -2.28
C GLY A 37 -6.01 -5.75 -1.32
N ASP A 38 -5.72 -6.86 -0.64
CA ASP A 38 -6.62 -7.45 0.37
C ASP A 38 -6.55 -6.65 1.69
N PRO A 39 -7.63 -5.97 2.12
CA PRO A 39 -7.64 -5.22 3.37
C PRO A 39 -7.28 -6.07 4.59
N ALA A 40 -7.61 -7.38 4.59
CA ALA A 40 -7.29 -8.27 5.70
C ALA A 40 -5.77 -8.45 5.90
N LEU A 41 -4.98 -8.28 4.83
CA LEU A 41 -3.52 -8.33 4.86
C LEU A 41 -2.89 -6.93 5.03
N LEU A 42 -3.54 -5.88 4.53
CA LEU A 42 -3.01 -4.51 4.57
C LEU A 42 -3.31 -3.78 5.89
N ASP A 43 -4.51 -3.93 6.44
CA ASP A 43 -4.93 -3.20 7.65
C ASP A 43 -4.02 -3.45 8.87
N PRO A 44 -3.54 -4.69 9.13
CA PRO A 44 -2.60 -4.93 10.23
C PRO A 44 -1.27 -4.17 10.05
N LEU A 45 -0.71 -4.20 8.84
CA LEU A 45 0.55 -3.52 8.52
C LEU A 45 0.43 -2.01 8.66
N LEU A 46 -0.69 -1.45 8.21
CA LEU A 46 -0.98 -0.03 8.35
C LEU A 46 -1.26 0.36 9.81
N SER A 47 -1.87 -0.51 10.62
CA SER A 47 -2.13 -0.21 12.03
C SER A 47 -0.86 -0.11 12.88
N GLU A 48 0.22 -0.75 12.43
CA GLU A 48 1.53 -0.76 13.10
C GLU A 48 2.45 0.37 12.64
N ALA A 49 2.09 1.09 11.58
CA ALA A 49 2.94 2.11 10.96
C ALA A 49 2.46 3.54 11.23
N GLU A 50 3.39 4.49 11.25
CA GLU A 50 3.08 5.92 11.30
C GLU A 50 3.05 6.50 9.88
N TYR A 51 1.93 7.09 9.48
CA TYR A 51 1.77 7.78 8.19
C TYR A 51 0.59 8.75 8.23
N ASP A 52 0.51 9.62 7.23
CA ASP A 52 -0.65 10.52 7.06
C ASP A 52 -1.82 9.77 6.42
N SER A 53 -2.81 9.41 7.23
CA SER A 53 -4.02 8.70 6.81
C SER A 53 -4.91 9.48 5.84
N GLN A 54 -4.68 10.79 5.66
CA GLN A 54 -5.38 11.57 4.61
C GLN A 54 -4.75 11.37 3.23
N ARG A 55 -3.51 10.85 3.17
CA ARG A 55 -2.72 10.72 1.94
C ARG A 55 -2.56 9.29 1.45
N LEU A 56 -2.91 8.32 2.28
CA LEU A 56 -2.92 6.90 1.93
C LEU A 56 -4.33 6.33 2.05
N SER A 57 -4.81 5.64 1.02
CA SER A 57 -6.10 4.93 1.09
C SER A 57 -5.97 3.49 0.63
N VAL A 58 -6.75 2.59 1.23
CA VAL A 58 -6.82 1.18 0.82
C VAL A 58 -7.98 1.00 -0.15
N VAL A 59 -7.67 0.44 -1.32
CA VAL A 59 -8.64 0.06 -2.34
C VAL A 59 -8.69 -1.46 -2.38
N ALA A 60 -9.82 -2.04 -1.92
CA ALA A 60 -9.98 -3.48 -1.85
C ALA A 60 -9.92 -4.14 -3.24
N ALA A 61 -9.07 -5.14 -3.39
CA ALA A 61 -9.05 -6.05 -4.52
C ALA A 61 -9.43 -7.46 -4.06
N ALA A 62 -10.30 -8.13 -4.83
CA ALA A 62 -10.83 -9.45 -4.45
C ALA A 62 -9.86 -10.61 -4.75
N ASP A 63 -8.98 -10.44 -5.73
CA ASP A 63 -8.10 -11.48 -6.25
C ASP A 63 -6.68 -10.95 -6.48
N VAL A 64 -5.70 -11.85 -6.39
CA VAL A 64 -4.29 -11.60 -6.73
C VAL A 64 -3.91 -12.50 -7.90
N VAL A 65 -3.24 -11.94 -8.91
CA VAL A 65 -2.74 -12.73 -10.05
C VAL A 65 -1.44 -13.41 -9.65
N GLY A 66 -1.49 -14.73 -9.51
CA GLY A 66 -0.32 -15.57 -9.25
C GLY A 66 0.48 -15.92 -10.52
N MET A 67 1.62 -16.57 -10.32
CA MET A 67 2.43 -17.13 -11.40
C MET A 67 2.05 -18.59 -11.63
N ASP A 68 1.12 -18.85 -12.56
CA ASP A 68 0.83 -20.17 -13.13
C ASP A 68 1.42 -20.31 -14.54
#